data_AF-A0A9J6ABB7-F1
#
_entry.id   AF-A0A9J6ABB7-F1
#
_cell.length_a   1.000
_cell.length_b   1.000
_cell.length_c   1.000
_cell.angle_alpha   90.00
_cell.angle_beta   90.00
_cell.angle_gamma   90.00
#
_symmetry.space_group_name_H-M   'P 1'
#
loop_
_entity.id
_entity.type
_entity.pdbx_description
1 polymer ?
#
loop_
_entity_poly.entity_id
_entity_poly.type
_entity_poly.pdbx_seq_one_letter_code
_entity_poly.pdbx_strand_id
1 'polypeptide(L)' 'MVSSIGTVVGRDQATYSKSRGNVTRIKVEINLLKPKLDQLWLGFNRLDGGEDGVWLKFEVEGVPSYCSYCHL' A
#
# COMPACT_ATOMS: atom_id res chain seq x y z
N MET A 1 11.83 -11.50 1.54
CA MET A 1 11.47 -11.46 0.10
C MET A 1 10.20 -10.64 -0.02
N VAL A 2 10.20 -9.57 -0.83
CA VAL A 2 9.04 -8.69 -1.00
C VAL A 2 8.16 -9.27 -2.10
N SER A 3 6.84 -9.30 -1.89
CA SER A 3 5.86 -9.77 -2.87
C SER A 3 4.83 -8.68 -3.17
N SER A 4 4.24 -8.72 -4.36
CA SER A 4 3.15 -7.80 -4.69
C SER A 4 1.93 -8.09 -3.82
N ILE A 5 1.41 -7.04 -3.18
CA ILE A 5 0.27 -7.13 -2.26
C ILE A 5 -1.08 -7.02 -2.97
N GLY A 6 -1.10 -6.53 -4.21
CA GLY A 6 -2.32 -6.19 -4.93
C GLY A 6 -2.09 -5.28 -6.13
N THR A 7 -3.17 -4.69 -6.63
CA THR A 7 -3.16 -3.79 -7.79
C THR A 7 -3.45 -2.36 -7.36
N VAL A 8 -2.62 -1.42 -7.80
CA VAL A 8 -2.86 0.01 -7.55
C VAL A 8 -4.07 0.46 -8.36
N VAL A 9 -5.11 0.94 -7.67
CA VAL A 9 -6.35 1.43 -8.27
C VAL A 9 -6.24 2.92 -8.62
N GLY A 10 -5.50 3.67 -7.80
CA GLY A 10 -5.31 5.09 -8.07
C GLY A 10 -4.55 5.83 -6.99
N ARG A 11 -4.28 7.09 -7.29
CA ARG A 11 -3.73 8.09 -6.36
C ARG A 11 -4.86 9.03 -5.96
N ASP A 12 -4.81 9.57 -4.75
CA ASP A 12 -5.72 10.66 -4.41
C ASP A 12 -5.37 11.94 -5.20
N GLN A 13 -6.31 12.89 -5.27
CA GLN A 13 -6.13 14.12 -6.04
C GLN A 13 -4.92 14.93 -5.55
N ALA A 14 -4.68 14.96 -4.23
CA ALA A 14 -3.59 15.73 -3.64
C ALA A 14 -2.21 15.17 -4.02
N THR A 15 -2.07 13.84 -4.04
CA THR A 15 -0.87 13.16 -4.53
C THR A 15 -0.69 13.38 -6.02
N TYR A 16 -1.76 13.23 -6.81
CA TYR A 16 -1.69 13.42 -8.26
C TYR A 16 -1.28 14.85 -8.63
N SER A 17 -1.87 15.85 -7.98
CA SER A 17 -1.59 17.27 -8.22
C SER A 17 -0.32 17.77 -7.52
N LYS A 18 0.37 16.92 -6.74
CA LYS A 18 1.53 17.27 -5.90
C LYS A 18 1.29 18.47 -4.98
N SER A 19 0.05 18.66 -4.51
CA SER A 19 -0.32 19.83 -3.69
C SER A 19 0.08 19.69 -2.21
N ARG A 20 0.44 18.48 -1.77
CA ARG A 20 0.90 18.20 -0.39
C ARG A 20 2.23 17.44 -0.45
N GLY A 21 3.34 18.18 -0.43
CA GLY A 21 4.68 17.58 -0.59
C GLY A 21 5.08 16.60 0.51
N ASN A 22 4.42 16.63 1.68
CA ASN A 22 4.72 15.77 2.82
C ASN A 22 3.83 14.53 2.92
N VAL A 23 2.80 14.37 2.07
CA VAL A 23 1.85 13.26 2.16
C VAL A 23 1.58 12.69 0.78
N THR A 24 1.65 11.36 0.68
CA THR A 24 1.25 10.59 -0.49
C THR A 24 0.21 9.55 -0.08
N ARG A 25 -0.87 9.43 -0.85
CA ARG A 25 -1.93 8.44 -0.62
C ARG A 25 -2.21 7.67 -1.92
N ILE A 26 -2.21 6.35 -1.79
CA ILE A 26 -2.52 5.41 -2.86
C ILE A 26 -3.66 4.50 -2.42
N LYS A 27 -4.52 4.12 -3.35
CA LYS A 27 -5.53 3.08 -3.15
C LYS A 27 -5.06 1.81 -3.84
N VAL A 28 -5.08 0.71 -3.09
CA VAL A 28 -4.67 -0.61 -3.56
C VAL A 28 -5.82 -1.58 -3.35
N GLU A 29 -6.17 -2.33 -4.39
CA GLU A 29 -7.07 -3.45 -4.30
C GLU A 29 -6.29 -4.67 -3.82
N ILE A 30 -6.75 -5.29 -2.72
CA ILE A 30 -6.09 -6.43 -2.09
C ILE A 30 -7.04 -7.62 -1.99
N ASN A 31 -6.46 -8.83 -2.04
CA ASN A 31 -7.21 -10.06 -1.84
C ASN A 31 -7.27 -10.41 -0.34
N LEU A 32 -8.45 -10.28 0.25
CA LEU A 32 -8.70 -10.55 1.68
C LEU A 32 -8.68 -12.05 2.04
N LEU A 33 -8.63 -12.96 1.06
CA LEU A 33 -8.45 -14.40 1.30
C LEU A 33 -6.99 -14.79 1.57
N LYS A 34 -6.05 -13.84 1.42
CA LYS A 34 -4.63 -14.05 1.73
C LYS A 34 -4.33 -13.60 3.17
N PRO A 35 -3.26 -14.13 3.78
CA PRO A 35 -2.82 -13.69 5.10
C PRO A 35 -2.69 -12.17 5.19
N LYS A 36 -3.07 -11.63 6.35
CA LYS A 36 -3.01 -10.20 6.63
C LYS A 36 -1.56 -9.71 6.55
N LEU A 37 -1.37 -8.56 5.92
CA LEU A 37 -0.08 -7.89 5.81
C LEU A 37 0.08 -6.91 6.96
N ASP A 38 1.18 -6.99 7.68
CA ASP A 38 1.48 -6.05 8.78
C ASP A 38 2.20 -4.79 8.30
N GLN A 39 3.00 -4.93 7.24
CA GLN A 39 3.84 -3.86 6.70
C GLN A 39 3.88 -3.88 5.17
N LEU A 40 3.99 -2.69 4.58
CA LEU A 40 4.15 -2.48 3.15
C LEU A 40 5.54 -1.90 2.87
N TRP A 41 6.25 -2.46 1.90
CA TRP A 41 7.47 -1.83 1.38
C TRP A 41 7.10 -0.84 0.26
N LEU A 42 7.45 0.42 0.44
CA LEU A 42 7.38 1.44 -0.60
C LEU A 42 8.79 1.68 -1.15
N GLY A 43 9.06 1.17 -2.36
CA GLY A 43 10.32 1.39 -3.07
C GLY A 43 10.34 2.72 -3.82
N PHE A 44 11.49 3.41 -3.75
CA PHE A 44 11.83 4.59 -4.53
C PHE A 44 12.90 4.24 -5.55
N ASN A 45 12.62 4.51 -6.81
CA ASN A 45 13.66 4.50 -7.85
C ASN A 45 14.39 5.83 -7.77
N ARG A 46 15.64 5.79 -7.32
CA ARG A 46 16.50 6.98 -7.34
C ARG A 46 17.01 7.20 -8.77
N LEU A 47 17.31 8.46 -9.08
CA LEU A 47 17.83 8.85 -10.40
C LEU A 47 19.23 8.30 -10.68
N ASP A 48 19.99 7.95 -9.64
CA ASP A 48 21.32 7.35 -9.71
C ASP A 48 21.27 5.82 -9.92
N GLY A 49 20.06 5.25 -10.10
CA GLY A 49 19.86 3.81 -10.26
C GLY A 49 19.88 3.02 -8.94
N GLY A 50 20.01 3.71 -7.79
CA GLY A 50 19.84 3.08 -6.49
C GLY A 50 18.38 2.76 -6.20
N GLU A 51 18.15 1.64 -5.52
CA GLU A 51 16.87 1.33 -4.88
C GLU A 51 16.92 1.80 -3.43
N ASP A 52 15.94 2.60 -3.00
CA ASP A 52 15.72 2.96 -1.61
C ASP A 52 14.24 2.71 -1.26
N GLY A 53 13.86 2.80 0.00
CA GLY A 53 12.46 2.63 0.36
C GLY A 53 12.18 2.76 1.85
N VAL A 54 10.90 2.66 2.17
CA VAL A 54 10.43 2.74 3.55
C VAL A 54 9.38 1.67 3.82
N TRP A 55 9.46 1.05 5.01
CA TRP A 55 8.40 0.21 5.54
C TRP A 55 7.29 1.08 6.12
N LEU A 56 6.08 0.92 5.60
CA LEU A 56 4.89 1.62 6.04
C LEU A 56 3.98 0.68 6.82
N LYS A 57 3.31 1.22 7.85
CA LYS A 57 2.21 0.52 8.51
C LYS A 57 1.02 0.44 7.56
N PHE A 58 0.38 -0.73 7.56
CA PHE A 58 -0.77 -1.01 6.72
C PHE A 58 -2.06 -0.88 7.55
N GLU A 59 -2.91 0.07 7.19
CA GLU A 59 -4.25 0.23 7.79
C GLU A 59 -5.30 -0.10 6.72
N VAL A 60 -6.20 -1.03 7.05
CA VAL A 60 -7.27 -1.45 6.13
C VAL A 60 -8.57 -0.80 6.57
N GLU A 61 -9.14 0.02 5.69
CA GLU A 61 -10.44 0.64 5.92
C GLU A 61 -11.55 -0.13 5.20
N GLY A 62 -12.75 -0.14 5.78
CA GLY A 62 -13.94 -0.71 5.13
C GLY A 62 -13.95 -2.24 5.00
N VAL A 63 -13.12 -2.96 5.77
CA VAL A 63 -13.14 -4.43 5.80
C VAL A 63 -14.45 -4.91 6.44
N PRO A 64 -15.25 -5.73 5.75
CA PRO A 64 -16.45 -6.31 6.35
C PRO A 64 -16.11 -7.13 7.59
N SER A 65 -16.96 -7.07 8.63
CA SER A 65 -16.72 -7.76 9.90
C SER A 65 -16.55 -9.28 9.76
N TYR A 66 -17.09 -9.90 8.71
CA TYR A 66 -16.90 -11.33 8.47
C TYR A 66 -15.47 -11.70 8.04
N CYS A 67 -14.68 -10.76 7.50
CA CYS A 67 -13.30 -11.04 7.06
C CYS A 67 -12.32 -11.24 8.22
N SER A 68 -12.64 -10.79 9.44
CA SER A 68 -11.80 -11.09 10.62
C SER A 68 -11.91 -12.53 11.09
N TYR A 69 -12.87 -13.31 10.57
CA TYR A 69 -13.08 -14.71 10.93
C TYR A 69 -12.47 -15.69 9.91
N CYS A 70 -12.15 -15.21 8.70
CA CYS A 70 -11.43 -16.02 7.71
C CYS A 70 -9.95 -16.10 8.10
N HIS A 71 -9.61 -17.07 8.93
CA HIS A 71 -8.24 -17.52 9.14
C HIS A 71 -8.00 -18.73 8.23
N LEU A 72 -7.63 -18.49 6.98
CA LEU A 72 -7.06 -19.52 6.12
C LEU A 72 -5.59 -19.75 6.49
#